data_AF-A0A7S2ST80-F1
#
_entry.id   AF-A0A7S2ST80-F1
#
_cell.length_a   1.000
_cell.length_b   1.000
_cell.length_c   1.000
_cell.angle_alpha   90.00
_cell.angle_beta   90.00
_cell.angle_gamma   90.00
#
_symmetry.space_group_name_H-M   'P 1'
#
loop_
_entity.id
_entity.type
_entity.pdbx_description
1 polymer ?
#
loop_
_entity_poly.entity_id
_entity_poly.type
_entity_poly.pdbx_seq_one_letter_code
_entity_poly.pdbx_strand_id
1 'polypeptide(L)'
;EDLLKSMGIDDADDGGMTRDEFEANKPDELRKDIRMISGCADRQTSADVSNVSSFQLPDPAGRAGGACTSTLLKVLYADERVPEEDLSFTQVLEQMRRHLKEGGYSQIPQLTSMNPIDVEAKFDLVPETAT
;
A
#
# COMPACT_ATOMS: atom_id res chain seq x y z
N GLU A 1 -5.59 41.79 4.90
CA GLU A 1 -4.25 41.41 5.37
C GLU A 1 -4.05 41.59 6.88
N ASP A 2 -4.94 42.24 7.62
CA ASP A 2 -4.75 42.53 9.07
C ASP A 2 -5.50 41.61 10.06
N LEU A 3 -6.11 40.51 9.62
CA LEU A 3 -6.82 39.59 10.54
C LEU A 3 -6.00 38.34 10.94
N LEU A 4 -4.92 38.03 10.20
CA LEU A 4 -4.07 36.87 10.47
C LEU A 4 -2.94 37.18 11.48
N LYS A 5 -2.46 38.42 11.53
CA LYS A 5 -1.41 38.85 12.48
C LYS A 5 -1.90 38.99 13.93
N SER A 6 -3.21 39.13 14.16
CA SER A 6 -3.76 39.25 15.52
C SER A 6 -3.97 37.92 16.24
N MET A 7 -3.78 36.79 15.55
CA MET A 7 -3.96 35.44 16.10
C MET A 7 -2.67 34.84 16.69
N GLY A 8 -1.55 35.59 16.72
CA GLY A 8 -0.31 35.13 17.36
C GLY A 8 0.26 33.85 16.75
N ILE A 9 -0.10 33.53 15.51
CA ILE A 9 0.62 32.55 14.70
C ILE A 9 1.82 33.32 14.15
N ASP A 10 2.79 33.52 15.04
CA ASP A 10 4.14 33.80 14.61
C ASP A 10 4.56 32.60 13.75
N ASP A 11 5.02 32.87 12.52
CA ASP A 11 5.83 31.94 11.74
C ASP A 11 7.12 31.69 12.51
N ALA A 12 7.00 30.95 13.62
CA ALA A 12 8.12 30.33 14.27
C ALA A 12 8.63 29.29 13.27
N ASP A 13 9.70 29.68 12.58
CA ASP A 13 10.78 28.79 12.20
C ASP A 13 11.24 28.06 13.47
N ASP A 14 10.42 27.10 13.92
CA ASP A 14 10.84 26.07 14.87
C ASP A 14 12.03 25.43 14.16
N GLY A 15 13.23 25.58 14.71
CA GLY A 15 14.52 25.19 14.12
C GLY A 15 14.67 23.68 13.91
N GLY A 16 13.68 23.11 13.23
CA GLY A 16 13.52 21.74 12.82
C GLY A 16 14.33 21.54 11.55
N MET A 17 15.13 20.49 11.60
CA MET A 17 15.86 19.96 10.48
C MET A 17 14.99 19.89 9.21
N THR A 18 15.52 20.37 8.10
CA THR A 18 14.85 20.24 6.79
C THR A 18 14.69 18.75 6.42
N ARG A 19 13.77 18.45 5.51
CA ARG A 19 13.56 17.08 5.02
C ARG A 19 14.85 16.46 4.47
N ASP A 20 15.61 17.22 3.69
CA ASP A 20 16.85 16.72 3.08
C ASP A 20 17.92 16.43 4.14
N GLU A 21 18.03 17.29 5.16
CA GLU A 21 18.93 17.06 6.29
C GLU A 21 18.50 15.84 7.11
N PHE A 22 17.19 15.62 7.28
CA PHE A 22 16.68 14.42 7.95
C PHE A 22 17.02 13.16 7.17
N GLU A 23 16.76 13.13 5.86
CA GLU A 23 17.07 11.98 5.01
C GLU A 23 18.57 11.64 4.99
N ALA A 24 19.42 12.67 5.01
CA ALA A 24 20.87 12.51 5.08
C ALA A 24 21.34 11.91 6.42
N ASN A 25 20.68 12.25 7.53
CA ASN A 25 21.15 11.92 8.89
C ASN A 25 20.30 10.86 9.62
N LYS A 26 19.22 10.35 9.02
CA LYS A 26 18.34 9.38 9.67
C LYS A 26 19.09 8.09 10.06
N PRO A 27 18.72 7.41 11.15
CA PRO A 27 19.31 6.12 11.53
C PRO A 27 19.13 5.05 10.45
N ASP A 28 20.02 4.05 10.43
CA ASP A 28 20.00 2.97 9.43
C ASP A 28 18.74 2.11 9.51
N GLU A 29 18.10 2.05 10.68
CA GLU A 29 16.81 1.39 10.89
C GLU A 29 15.69 2.05 10.06
N LEU A 30 15.76 3.36 9.84
CA LEU A 30 14.81 4.11 9.02
C LEU A 30 15.16 4.10 7.53
N ARG A 31 16.32 3.54 7.16
CA ARG A 31 16.73 3.33 5.76
C ARG A 31 16.22 2.02 5.17
N LYS A 32 15.54 1.19 5.96
CA LYS A 32 15.04 -0.11 5.50
C LYS A 32 13.84 0.06 4.57
N ASP A 33 13.76 -0.81 3.57
CA ASP A 33 12.66 -0.85 2.62
C ASP A 33 11.48 -1.63 3.19
N ILE A 34 10.63 -0.93 3.92
CA ILE A 34 9.41 -1.49 4.50
C ILE A 34 8.20 -0.92 3.75
N ARG A 35 7.39 -1.82 3.20
CA ARG A 35 6.15 -1.53 2.49
C ARG A 35 5.04 -2.40 3.08
N MET A 36 3.87 -1.81 3.30
CA MET A 36 2.69 -2.47 3.86
C MET A 36 1.51 -2.27 2.91
N ILE A 37 0.85 -3.36 2.56
CA ILE A 37 -0.47 -3.34 1.92
C ILE A 37 -1.52 -3.67 2.98
N SER A 38 -2.46 -2.76 3.20
CA SER A 38 -3.58 -2.95 4.12
C SER A 38 -4.91 -3.01 3.39
N GLY A 39 -5.88 -3.73 3.97
CA GLY A 39 -7.20 -3.98 3.36
C GLY A 39 -8.30 -2.98 3.69
N CYS A 40 -8.00 -1.92 4.46
CA CYS A 40 -8.99 -0.91 4.82
C CYS A 40 -8.31 0.42 5.15
N ALA A 41 -9.01 1.52 4.87
CA ALA A 41 -8.78 2.77 5.58
C ALA A 41 -9.19 2.60 7.05
N ASP A 42 -8.57 3.35 7.96
CA ASP A 42 -8.79 3.34 9.43
C ASP A 42 -10.27 3.43 9.89
N ARG A 43 -11.18 3.86 8.99
CA ARG A 43 -12.63 3.96 9.23
C ARG A 43 -13.48 2.81 8.65
N GLN A 44 -12.86 1.77 8.07
CA GLN A 44 -13.54 0.63 7.47
C GLN A 44 -13.14 -0.67 8.18
N THR A 45 -14.10 -1.58 8.37
CA THR A 45 -13.82 -2.92 8.91
C THR A 45 -13.23 -3.81 7.81
N SER A 46 -12.09 -4.44 8.09
CA SER A 46 -11.56 -5.50 7.22
C SER A 46 -12.55 -6.67 7.17
N ALA A 47 -12.89 -7.15 5.97
CA ALA A 47 -13.89 -8.19 5.78
C ALA A 47 -13.24 -9.58 5.68
N ASP A 48 -13.67 -10.49 6.55
CA ASP A 48 -13.42 -11.93 6.41
C ASP A 48 -14.30 -12.51 5.33
N VAL A 49 -13.71 -13.30 4.42
CA VAL A 49 -14.47 -14.00 3.38
C VAL A 49 -14.59 -15.47 3.75
N SER A 50 -15.82 -15.94 3.93
CA SER A 50 -16.15 -17.34 4.22
C SER A 50 -16.09 -18.26 3.00
N ASN A 51 -15.81 -17.71 1.82
CA ASN A 51 -15.61 -18.47 0.60
C ASN A 51 -14.64 -17.76 -0.36
N VAL A 52 -13.36 -18.13 -0.27
CA VAL A 52 -12.30 -17.62 -1.16
C VAL A 52 -12.34 -18.24 -2.57
N SER A 53 -13.24 -19.20 -2.84
CA SER A 53 -13.32 -19.87 -4.15
C SER A 53 -13.70 -18.91 -5.28
N SER A 54 -14.41 -17.81 -4.98
CA SER A 54 -14.75 -16.76 -5.95
C SER A 54 -13.51 -16.00 -6.48
N PHE A 55 -12.39 -16.07 -5.76
CA PHE A 55 -11.13 -15.45 -6.17
C PHE A 55 -10.29 -16.31 -7.11
N GLN A 56 -10.71 -17.55 -7.42
CA GLN A 56 -10.03 -18.43 -8.39
C GLN A 56 -8.53 -18.63 -8.10
N LEU A 57 -8.18 -18.80 -6.82
CA LEU A 57 -6.79 -18.98 -6.40
C LEU A 57 -6.30 -20.41 -6.71
N PRO A 58 -5.00 -20.59 -7.07
CA PRO A 58 -4.39 -21.91 -7.19
C PRO A 58 -4.41 -22.61 -5.82
N ASP A 59 -5.09 -23.76 -5.75
CA ASP A 59 -5.31 -24.59 -4.56
C ASP A 59 -5.94 -23.88 -3.33
N PRO A 60 -7.27 -23.66 -3.30
CA PRO A 60 -7.97 -23.02 -2.20
C PRO A 60 -8.20 -24.00 -1.02
N ALA A 61 -7.12 -24.54 -0.46
CA ALA A 61 -7.16 -25.37 0.73
C ALA A 61 -7.40 -24.51 1.99
N GLY A 62 -8.66 -24.16 2.25
CA GLY A 62 -9.07 -23.41 3.45
C GLY A 62 -10.05 -22.31 3.10
N ARG A 63 -11.33 -22.50 3.46
CA ARG A 63 -12.45 -21.64 3.06
C ARG A 63 -12.52 -20.30 3.83
N ALA A 64 -11.42 -19.80 4.35
CA ALA A 64 -11.35 -18.51 5.04
C ALA A 64 -10.06 -17.79 4.65
N GLY A 65 -10.21 -16.61 4.05
CA GLY A 65 -9.11 -15.71 3.73
C GLY A 65 -9.65 -14.29 3.62
N GLY A 66 -8.87 -13.31 4.06
CA GLY A 66 -9.29 -11.90 3.96
C GLY A 66 -9.50 -11.49 2.51
N ALA A 67 -10.51 -10.67 2.23
CA ALA A 67 -10.84 -10.27 0.85
C ALA A 67 -9.67 -9.53 0.20
N CYS A 68 -8.97 -8.68 0.97
CA CYS A 68 -7.76 -7.99 0.52
C CYS A 68 -6.63 -8.96 0.14
N THR A 69 -6.31 -9.94 1.00
CA THR A 69 -5.25 -10.93 0.72
C THR A 69 -5.60 -11.78 -0.49
N SER A 70 -6.85 -12.27 -0.55
CA SER A 70 -7.31 -13.10 -1.67
C SER A 70 -7.28 -12.32 -2.99
N THR A 71 -7.60 -11.04 -2.94
CA THR A 71 -7.52 -10.16 -4.12
C THR A 71 -6.08 -9.87 -4.53
N LEU A 72 -5.18 -9.63 -3.57
CA LEU A 72 -3.76 -9.44 -3.87
C LEU A 72 -3.22 -10.69 -4.58
N LEU A 73 -3.45 -11.88 -4.02
CA LEU A 73 -3.04 -13.14 -4.65
C LEU A 73 -3.66 -13.33 -6.04
N LYS A 74 -4.94 -12.95 -6.22
CA LYS A 74 -5.57 -13.00 -7.55
C LYS A 74 -4.86 -12.11 -8.57
N VAL A 75 -4.50 -10.88 -8.20
CA VAL A 75 -3.70 -9.99 -9.07
C VAL A 75 -2.31 -10.57 -9.28
N LEU A 76 -1.74 -11.22 -8.27
CA LEU A 76 -0.40 -11.81 -8.34
C LEU A 76 -0.29 -13.09 -9.19
N TYR A 77 -1.38 -13.85 -9.32
CA TYR A 77 -1.41 -15.15 -9.99
C TYR A 77 -2.33 -15.18 -11.22
N ALA A 78 -2.94 -14.06 -11.60
CA ALA A 78 -3.77 -14.00 -12.80
C ALA A 78 -2.93 -14.33 -14.06
N ASP A 79 -3.48 -15.21 -14.90
CA ASP A 79 -2.97 -15.55 -16.24
C ASP A 79 -1.61 -16.28 -16.32
N GLU A 80 -1.11 -16.89 -15.24
CA GLU A 80 0.25 -17.50 -15.16
C GLU A 80 1.39 -16.54 -15.55
N ARG A 81 1.08 -15.24 -15.68
CA ARG A 81 2.04 -14.17 -15.95
C ARG A 81 2.43 -13.58 -14.61
N VAL A 82 3.74 -13.50 -14.38
CA VAL A 82 4.24 -12.90 -13.15
C VAL A 82 3.93 -11.39 -13.24
N PRO A 83 3.18 -10.79 -12.32
CA PRO A 83 2.85 -9.35 -12.33
C PRO A 83 4.10 -8.49 -12.18
N GLU A 84 5.14 -9.08 -11.61
CA GLU A 84 6.53 -8.62 -11.63
C GLU A 84 7.13 -8.61 -13.04
N GLU A 85 6.36 -8.69 -14.13
CA GLU A 85 6.85 -8.39 -15.48
C GLU A 85 6.31 -7.05 -15.99
N ASP A 86 5.10 -6.65 -15.62
CA ASP A 86 4.37 -5.60 -16.35
C ASP A 86 3.63 -4.54 -15.50
N LEU A 87 3.45 -4.73 -14.18
CA LEU A 87 2.61 -3.82 -13.38
C LEU A 87 3.41 -2.89 -12.46
N SER A 88 2.95 -1.64 -12.33
CA SER A 88 3.38 -0.71 -11.28
C SER A 88 2.62 -0.90 -9.95
N PHE A 89 3.11 -0.31 -8.85
CA PHE A 89 2.39 -0.32 -7.57
C PHE A 89 0.99 0.28 -7.70
N THR A 90 0.86 1.39 -8.43
CA THR A 90 -0.45 2.01 -8.72
C THR A 90 -1.37 1.03 -9.42
N GLN A 91 -0.89 0.34 -10.47
CA GLN A 91 -1.70 -0.59 -11.26
C GLN A 91 -2.13 -1.81 -10.44
N VAL A 92 -1.26 -2.34 -9.58
CA VAL A 92 -1.63 -3.43 -8.65
C VAL A 92 -2.79 -2.99 -7.74
N LEU A 93 -2.69 -1.82 -7.11
CA LEU A 93 -3.75 -1.30 -6.23
C LEU A 93 -5.06 -1.04 -6.97
N GLU A 94 -5.00 -0.53 -8.21
CA GLU A 94 -6.17 -0.31 -9.05
C GLU A 94 -6.89 -1.61 -9.41
N GLN A 95 -6.14 -2.65 -9.78
CA GLN A 95 -6.71 -3.97 -10.05
C GLN A 95 -7.32 -4.59 -8.79
N MET A 96 -6.64 -4.46 -7.64
CA MET A 96 -7.20 -4.94 -6.38
C MET A 96 -8.52 -4.24 -6.03
N ARG A 97 -8.59 -2.91 -6.17
CA ARG A 97 -9.83 -2.14 -5.95
C ARG A 97 -10.96 -2.58 -6.86
N ARG A 98 -10.65 -2.86 -8.14
CA ARG A 98 -11.63 -3.34 -9.11
C ARG A 98 -12.22 -4.68 -8.67
N HIS A 99 -11.38 -5.65 -8.34
CA HIS A 99 -11.83 -6.98 -7.91
C HIS A 99 -12.59 -6.97 -6.59
N LEU A 100 -12.17 -6.15 -5.63
CA LEU A 100 -12.92 -5.99 -4.38
C LEU A 100 -14.31 -5.41 -4.64
N LYS A 101 -14.42 -4.38 -5.49
CA LYS A 101 -15.69 -3.79 -5.87
C LYS A 101 -16.60 -4.76 -6.63
N GLU A 102 -16.04 -5.54 -7.56
CA GLU A 102 -16.75 -6.60 -8.30
C GLU A 102 -17.25 -7.70 -7.36
N GLY A 103 -16.47 -8.04 -6.32
CA GLY A 103 -16.86 -8.99 -5.28
C GLY A 103 -17.83 -8.44 -4.24
N GLY A 104 -18.25 -7.18 -4.33
CA GLY A 104 -19.16 -6.54 -3.38
C GLY A 104 -18.52 -6.09 -2.07
N TYR A 105 -17.19 -6.06 -2.00
CA TYR A 105 -16.45 -5.59 -0.82
C TYR A 105 -16.27 -4.07 -0.87
N SER A 106 -16.50 -3.41 0.27
CA SER A 106 -16.28 -1.97 0.44
C SER A 106 -14.83 -1.60 0.76
N GLN A 107 -13.97 -2.60 0.97
CA GLN A 107 -12.56 -2.45 1.28
C GLN A 107 -11.82 -1.66 0.20
N ILE A 108 -10.99 -0.71 0.64
CA ILE A 108 -10.09 0.05 -0.24
C ILE A 108 -8.65 -0.30 0.17
N PRO A 109 -7.91 -1.05 -0.66
CA PRO A 109 -6.50 -1.31 -0.44
C PRO A 109 -5.69 -0.02 -0.37
N GLN A 110 -4.76 0.01 0.58
CA GLN A 110 -3.82 1.10 0.79
C GLN A 110 -2.39 0.56 0.82
N LEU A 111 -1.48 1.27 0.17
CA LEU A 111 -0.04 1.05 0.25
C LEU A 111 0.56 2.12 1.15
N THR A 112 1.29 1.69 2.16
CA THR A 112 2.06 2.53 3.07
C THR A 112 3.52 2.12 2.99
N SER A 113 4.44 3.07 3.00
CA SER A 113 5.87 2.81 2.98
C SER A 113 6.60 3.61 4.06
N MET A 114 7.70 3.05 4.57
CA MET A 114 8.57 3.74 5.53
C MET A 114 9.31 4.91 4.88
N ASN A 115 9.69 4.74 3.61
CA ASN A 115 10.41 5.73 2.83
C ASN A 115 9.57 6.14 1.61
N PRO A 116 9.77 7.35 1.05
CA PRO A 116 9.16 7.72 -0.21
C PRO A 116 9.47 6.68 -1.30
N ILE A 117 8.43 6.29 -2.05
CA ILE A 117 8.56 5.35 -3.17
C ILE A 117 8.05 6.00 -4.44
N ASP A 118 8.61 5.59 -5.57
CA ASP A 118 7.99 5.81 -6.87
C ASP A 118 6.89 4.76 -7.07
N VAL A 119 5.64 5.20 -7.06
CA VAL A 119 4.48 4.31 -7.21
C VAL A 119 4.25 3.87 -8.66
N GLU A 120 4.87 4.55 -9.62
CA GLU A 120 4.85 4.17 -11.03
C GLU A 120 5.98 3.20 -11.38
N ALA A 121 6.93 3.00 -10.47
CA ALA A 121 7.91 1.94 -10.58
C ALA A 121 7.23 0.56 -10.57
N LYS A 122 7.91 -0.40 -11.19
CA LYS A 122 7.51 -1.79 -11.27
C LYS A 122 7.28 -2.38 -9.88
N PHE A 123 6.17 -3.08 -9.70
CA PHE A 123 5.85 -3.81 -8.49
C PHE A 123 6.75 -5.04 -8.36
N ASP A 124 7.41 -5.17 -7.21
CA ASP A 124 8.24 -6.30 -6.83
C ASP A 124 7.92 -6.75 -5.39
N LEU A 125 7.68 -8.06 -5.21
CA LEU A 125 7.58 -8.66 -3.87
C LEU A 125 8.95 -8.93 -3.27
N VAL A 126 9.87 -9.37 -4.13
CA VAL A 126 11.27 -9.63 -3.77
C VAL A 126 12.13 -8.74 -4.65
N PRO A 127 12.67 -7.62 -4.13
CA PRO A 127 13.56 -6.78 -4.92
C PRO A 127 14.84 -7.55 -5.25
N GLU A 128 15.49 -7.23 -6.37
CA GLU A 128 16.74 -7.89 -6.81
C GLU A 128 17.85 -7.80 -5.76
N THR A 129 17.81 -6.76 -4.91
CA THR A 129 18.75 -6.50 -3.83
C THR A 129 18.58 -7.42 -2.61
N ALA A 130 17.54 -8.26 -2.57
CA ALA A 130 17.26 -9.17 -1.46
C ALA A 130 18.00 -10.53 -1.53
N THR A 131 18.94 -10.69 -2.47
CA THR A 131 19.73 -11.92 -2.70
C THR A 131 21.08 -11.95 -2.00
#